data_AF-A0A1A8D2T5-F1
#
_entry.id   AF-A0A1A8D2T5-F1
#
_cell.length_a   1.000
_cell.length_b   1.000
_cell.length_c   1.000
_cell.angle_alpha   90.00
_cell.angle_beta   90.00
_cell.angle_gamma   90.00
#
_symmetry.space_group_name_H-M   'P 1'
#
loop_
_entity.id
_entity.type
_entity.pdbx_description
1 polymer ?
#
loop_
_entity_poly.entity_id
_entity_poly.type
_entity_poly.pdbx_seq_one_letter_code
_entity_poly.pdbx_strand_id
1 'polypeptide(L)'
;SNRSKAQRSSQDALRSAEAAADNLRFSKEGCNKHELYVSFRDLGWQDWIIAPEGYAAYYCQGECAFPLNSYMNATNHAIVQTLVHFINPETVPKPCCAPTQLHGISVLYFDDSSNVILKKYRNMVVRACGCH
;
A
#
# COMPACT_ATOMS: atom_id res chain seq x y z
N SER A 1 -34.42 29.12 -18.13
CA SER A 1 -33.56 27.97 -18.50
C SER A 1 -32.05 28.17 -18.29
N ASN A 2 -31.55 29.34 -17.85
CA ASN A 2 -30.10 29.56 -17.59
C ASN A 2 -29.66 29.32 -16.14
N ARG A 3 -30.58 29.40 -15.17
CA ARG A 3 -30.28 29.25 -13.73
C ARG A 3 -29.90 27.81 -13.36
N SER A 4 -30.57 26.84 -13.98
CA SER A 4 -30.32 25.40 -13.78
C SER A 4 -29.02 24.90 -14.42
N LYS A 5 -28.53 25.54 -15.50
CA LYS A 5 -27.21 25.24 -16.09
C LYS A 5 -26.05 25.75 -15.22
N ALA A 6 -26.18 26.93 -14.62
CA ALA A 6 -25.18 27.49 -13.71
C ALA A 6 -25.05 26.65 -12.42
N GLN A 7 -26.17 26.19 -11.84
CA GLN A 7 -26.15 25.31 -10.66
C GLN A 7 -25.46 23.96 -10.92
N ARG A 8 -25.63 23.37 -12.10
CA ARG A 8 -24.95 22.12 -12.51
C ARG A 8 -23.44 22.31 -12.59
N SER A 9 -22.99 23.39 -13.25
CA SER A 9 -21.57 23.74 -13.37
C SER A 9 -20.89 23.99 -12.02
N SER A 10 -21.60 24.56 -11.05
CA SER A 10 -21.07 24.80 -9.70
C SER A 10 -20.95 23.49 -8.90
N GLN A 11 -21.90 22.56 -9.03
CA GLN A 11 -21.83 21.24 -8.40
C GLN A 11 -20.69 20.37 -8.95
N ASP A 12 -20.43 20.44 -10.26
CA ASP A 12 -19.35 19.69 -10.90
C ASP A 12 -17.95 20.23 -10.48
N ALA A 13 -17.83 21.54 -10.29
CA ALA A 13 -16.61 22.16 -9.77
C ALA A 13 -16.34 21.80 -8.29
N LEU A 14 -17.38 21.75 -7.46
CA LEU A 14 -17.28 21.30 -6.06
C LEU A 14 -16.84 19.84 -5.97
N ARG A 15 -17.43 18.94 -6.77
CA ARG A 15 -17.02 17.53 -6.83
C ARG A 15 -15.59 17.34 -7.33
N SER A 16 -15.15 18.16 -8.28
CA SER A 16 -13.77 18.12 -8.78
C SER A 16 -12.77 18.64 -7.75
N ALA A 17 -13.14 19.65 -6.96
CA ALA A 17 -12.35 20.16 -5.86
C ALA A 17 -12.27 19.15 -4.70
N GLU A 18 -13.36 18.45 -4.38
CA GLU A 18 -13.38 17.35 -3.41
C GLU A 18 -12.51 16.17 -3.86
N ALA A 19 -12.61 15.76 -5.14
CA ALA A 19 -11.74 14.72 -5.70
C ALA A 19 -10.26 15.11 -5.73
N ALA A 20 -9.95 16.39 -5.99
CA ALA A 20 -8.59 16.94 -5.92
C ALA A 20 -8.09 17.05 -4.47
N ALA A 21 -8.97 17.39 -3.52
CA ALA A 21 -8.65 17.42 -2.09
C ALA A 21 -8.42 16.02 -1.53
N ASP A 22 -9.19 15.02 -1.96
CA ASP A 22 -8.94 13.62 -1.65
C ASP A 22 -7.61 13.15 -2.24
N ASN A 23 -7.34 13.44 -3.52
CA ASN A 23 -6.04 13.13 -4.14
C ASN A 23 -4.88 13.81 -3.39
N LEU A 24 -5.05 15.04 -2.92
CA LEU A 24 -4.05 15.73 -2.10
C LEU A 24 -3.88 15.10 -0.72
N ARG A 25 -4.95 14.59 -0.10
CA ARG A 25 -4.90 13.85 1.17
C ARG A 25 -4.20 12.50 1.00
N PHE A 26 -4.54 11.74 -0.05
CA PHE A 26 -3.86 10.51 -0.43
C PHE A 26 -2.39 10.74 -0.83
N SER A 27 -2.04 11.90 -1.39
CA SER A 27 -0.65 12.23 -1.77
C SER A 27 0.21 12.75 -0.60
N LYS A 28 -0.39 13.13 0.54
CA LYS A 28 0.31 13.78 1.66
C LYS A 28 0.50 12.91 2.90
N GLU A 29 -0.03 11.70 2.91
CA GLU A 29 0.27 10.75 3.98
C GLU A 29 1.67 10.16 3.76
N GLY A 30 2.54 10.32 4.75
CA GLY A 30 3.87 9.74 4.74
C GLY A 30 3.82 8.20 4.62
N CYS A 31 4.95 7.58 4.27
CA CYS A 31 5.06 6.12 4.15
C CYS A 31 4.52 5.39 5.39
N ASN A 32 3.47 4.59 5.20
CA ASN A 32 2.77 3.88 6.26
C ASN A 32 2.27 2.50 5.82
N LYS A 33 1.89 1.68 6.81
CA LYS A 33 1.24 0.39 6.60
C LYS A 33 -0.26 0.59 6.47
N HIS A 34 -0.83 0.04 5.41
CA HIS A 34 -2.25 0.10 5.09
C HIS A 34 -2.90 -1.27 5.22
N GLU A 35 -4.18 -1.28 5.57
CA GLU A 35 -4.97 -2.50 5.69
C GLU A 35 -5.23 -3.13 4.32
N LEU A 36 -5.00 -4.44 4.22
CA LEU A 36 -5.37 -5.24 3.06
C LEU A 36 -5.66 -6.65 3.55
N TYR A 37 -6.88 -7.10 3.28
CA TYR A 37 -7.28 -8.49 3.47
C TYR A 37 -7.25 -9.20 2.12
N VAL A 38 -6.59 -10.35 2.07
CA VAL A 38 -6.56 -11.22 0.90
C VAL A 38 -7.44 -12.42 1.19
N SER A 39 -8.53 -12.56 0.44
CA SER A 39 -9.32 -13.79 0.43
C SER A 39 -8.73 -14.77 -0.57
N PHE A 40 -8.53 -16.01 -0.17
CA PHE A 40 -8.12 -17.06 -1.11
C PHE A 40 -9.23 -17.44 -2.08
N ARG A 41 -10.49 -17.18 -1.74
CA ARG A 41 -11.61 -17.35 -2.67
C ARG A 41 -11.55 -16.36 -3.82
N ASP A 42 -11.22 -15.11 -3.54
CA ASP A 42 -11.12 -14.07 -4.58
C ASP A 42 -9.95 -14.32 -5.54
N LEU A 43 -8.96 -15.12 -5.12
CA LEU A 43 -7.86 -15.61 -5.94
C LEU A 43 -8.18 -16.93 -6.69
N GLY A 44 -9.35 -17.53 -6.45
CA GLY A 44 -9.73 -18.83 -7.02
C GLY A 44 -9.00 -20.01 -6.38
N TRP A 45 -8.57 -19.90 -5.12
CA TRP A 45 -7.79 -20.92 -4.41
C TRP A 45 -8.60 -21.72 -3.38
N GLN A 46 -9.90 -21.45 -3.27
CA GLN A 46 -10.78 -22.13 -2.31
C GLN A 46 -10.93 -23.64 -2.54
N ASP A 47 -10.61 -24.13 -3.74
CA ASP A 47 -10.79 -25.54 -4.09
C ASP A 47 -9.65 -26.42 -3.53
N TRP A 48 -8.48 -25.84 -3.25
CA TRP A 48 -7.31 -26.56 -2.74
C TRP A 48 -6.83 -26.06 -1.38
N ILE A 49 -7.11 -24.80 -0.99
CA ILE A 49 -6.83 -24.31 0.36
C ILE A 49 -7.97 -24.69 1.30
N ILE A 50 -7.64 -25.39 2.37
CA ILE A 50 -8.57 -25.80 3.43
C ILE A 50 -8.71 -24.69 4.48
N ALA A 51 -7.58 -24.12 4.92
CA ALA A 51 -7.58 -23.03 5.91
C ALA A 51 -6.27 -22.20 5.86
N PRO A 52 -6.31 -20.91 6.26
CA PRO A 52 -7.51 -20.10 6.51
C PRO A 52 -8.25 -19.77 5.20
N GLU A 53 -9.41 -19.11 5.25
CA GLU A 53 -10.12 -18.62 4.04
C GLU A 53 -9.45 -17.39 3.40
N GLY A 54 -8.56 -16.75 4.15
CA GLY A 54 -7.86 -15.54 3.79
C GLY A 54 -7.06 -15.00 4.97
N TYR A 55 -6.35 -13.91 4.77
CA TYR A 55 -5.50 -13.33 5.80
C TYR A 55 -5.29 -11.82 5.60
N ALA A 56 -4.97 -11.12 6.70
CA ALA A 56 -4.61 -9.71 6.65
C ALA A 56 -3.15 -9.57 6.18
N ALA A 57 -2.96 -9.34 4.87
CA ALA A 57 -1.65 -9.18 4.25
C ALA A 57 -1.02 -7.83 4.57
N TYR A 58 -1.84 -6.77 4.59
CA TYR A 58 -1.40 -5.38 4.61
C TYR A 58 -0.49 -5.02 3.42
N TYR A 59 -0.22 -3.73 3.23
CA TYR A 59 0.76 -3.26 2.24
C TYR A 59 1.35 -1.92 2.66
N CYS A 60 2.44 -1.52 2.00
CA CYS A 60 3.10 -0.24 2.24
C CYS A 60 2.75 0.75 1.14
N GLN A 61 2.32 1.95 1.54
CA GLN A 61 2.05 3.06 0.64
C GLN A 61 2.24 4.38 1.38
N GLY A 62 2.63 5.41 0.64
CA GLY A 62 2.76 6.78 1.13
C GLY A 62 4.03 7.43 0.62
N GLU A 63 4.17 8.72 0.89
CA GLU A 63 5.28 9.51 0.37
C GLU A 63 6.54 9.39 1.24
N CYS A 64 7.70 9.27 0.58
CA CYS A 64 9.03 9.36 1.19
C CYS A 64 9.68 10.69 0.77
N ALA A 65 9.21 11.78 1.36
CA ALA A 65 9.69 13.13 1.08
C ALA A 65 10.35 13.76 2.32
N PHE A 66 11.21 14.74 2.09
CA PHE A 66 11.88 15.46 3.17
C PHE A 66 10.88 16.33 3.97
N PRO A 67 10.99 16.41 5.30
CA PRO A 67 11.90 15.66 6.17
C PRO A 67 11.42 14.22 6.40
N LEU A 68 12.32 13.23 6.23
CA LEU A 68 12.03 11.86 6.62
C LEU A 68 11.92 11.81 8.15
N ASN A 69 10.74 11.46 8.65
CA ASN A 69 10.53 11.34 10.08
C ASN A 69 11.21 10.06 10.63
N SER A 70 11.52 10.03 11.92
CA SER A 70 12.14 8.85 12.56
C SER A 70 11.25 7.60 12.51
N TYR A 71 9.95 7.75 12.31
CA TYR A 71 8.98 6.67 12.21
C TYR A 71 9.00 5.95 10.85
N MET A 72 9.61 6.55 9.81
CA MET A 72 9.70 6.00 8.45
C MET A 72 10.85 4.97 8.27
N ASN A 73 11.55 4.57 9.35
CA ASN A 73 12.61 3.56 9.34
C ASN A 73 13.60 3.71 8.16
N ALA A 74 13.96 4.95 7.82
CA ALA A 74 14.74 5.25 6.63
C ALA A 74 16.20 4.82 6.78
N THR A 75 16.78 4.30 5.71
CA THR A 75 18.23 4.04 5.65
C THR A 75 19.01 5.33 5.44
N ASN A 76 20.30 5.33 5.77
CA ASN A 76 21.20 6.45 5.43
C ASN A 76 21.18 6.74 3.91
N HIS A 77 21.11 5.70 3.07
CA HIS A 77 20.98 5.86 1.62
C HIS A 77 19.69 6.59 1.25
N ALA A 78 18.54 6.19 1.82
CA ALA A 78 17.25 6.84 1.57
C ALA A 78 17.24 8.31 2.02
N ILE A 79 17.91 8.64 3.13
CA ILE A 79 18.09 10.03 3.58
C ILE A 79 18.88 10.83 2.53
N VAL A 80 20.04 10.34 2.10
CA VAL A 80 20.87 11.01 1.08
C VAL A 80 20.12 11.13 -0.24
N GLN A 81 19.46 10.06 -0.69
CA GLN A 81 18.67 10.05 -1.92
C GLN A 81 17.54 11.08 -1.88
N THR A 82 16.85 11.22 -0.75
CA THR A 82 15.79 12.23 -0.56
C THR A 82 16.37 13.65 -0.66
N LEU A 83 17.55 13.89 -0.08
CA LEU A 83 18.24 15.19 -0.17
C LEU A 83 18.68 15.49 -1.62
N VAL A 84 19.21 14.50 -2.34
CA VAL A 84 19.62 14.67 -3.74
C VAL A 84 18.40 14.87 -4.64
N HIS A 85 17.31 14.13 -4.43
CA HIS A 85 16.04 14.33 -5.13
C HIS A 85 15.51 15.75 -4.92
N PHE A 86 15.61 16.30 -3.70
CA PHE A 86 15.20 17.68 -3.42
C PHE A 86 15.97 18.73 -4.25
N ILE A 87 17.24 18.46 -4.56
CA ILE A 87 18.09 19.35 -5.36
C ILE A 87 17.88 19.13 -6.87
N ASN A 88 17.75 17.87 -7.31
CA ASN A 88 17.66 17.51 -8.72
C ASN A 88 16.65 16.37 -8.97
N PRO A 89 15.35 16.69 -8.94
CA PRO A 89 14.28 15.69 -9.01
C PRO A 89 14.18 14.97 -10.35
N GLU A 90 14.65 15.59 -11.44
CA GLU A 90 14.63 15.02 -12.79
C GLU A 90 15.65 13.88 -12.96
N THR A 91 16.71 13.86 -12.13
CA THR A 91 17.79 12.86 -12.23
C THR A 91 17.67 11.77 -11.19
N VAL A 92 17.22 12.09 -9.98
CA VAL A 92 17.14 11.15 -8.86
C VAL A 92 15.70 11.07 -8.36
N PRO A 93 15.07 9.88 -8.34
CA PRO A 93 13.72 9.73 -7.81
C PRO A 93 13.69 9.72 -6.27
N LYS A 94 12.50 9.93 -5.70
CA LYS A 94 12.25 9.70 -4.27
C LYS A 94 12.50 8.22 -3.90
N PRO A 95 12.92 7.91 -2.67
CA PRO A 95 12.90 6.53 -2.16
C PRO A 95 11.49 5.93 -2.20
N CYS A 96 11.40 4.61 -2.18
CA CYS A 96 10.12 3.91 -2.21
C CYS A 96 9.66 3.54 -0.79
N CYS A 97 8.34 3.57 -0.55
CA CYS A 97 7.75 3.04 0.67
C CYS A 97 7.62 1.51 0.55
N ALA A 98 8.37 0.76 1.34
CA ALA A 98 8.47 -0.69 1.24
C ALA A 98 8.38 -1.39 2.61
N PRO A 99 8.07 -2.71 2.67
CA PRO A 99 8.05 -3.45 3.92
C PRO A 99 9.45 -3.56 4.56
N THR A 100 9.54 -3.22 5.85
CA THR A 100 10.76 -3.38 6.66
C THR A 100 10.71 -4.62 7.55
N GLN A 101 9.51 -5.07 7.91
CA GLN A 101 9.30 -6.26 8.72
C GLN A 101 8.10 -7.05 8.17
N LEU A 102 8.31 -8.35 7.98
CA LEU A 102 7.30 -9.27 7.46
C LEU A 102 7.14 -10.49 8.37
N HIS A 103 5.90 -10.96 8.52
CA HIS A 103 5.55 -12.20 9.21
C HIS A 103 5.11 -13.26 8.21
N GLY A 104 5.20 -14.53 8.63
CA GLY A 104 4.66 -15.65 7.88
C GLY A 104 3.26 -16.05 8.34
N ILE A 105 2.57 -16.82 7.51
CA ILE A 105 1.30 -17.48 7.83
C ILE A 105 1.44 -18.99 7.66
N SER A 106 0.61 -19.76 8.33
CA SER A 106 0.47 -21.19 8.08
C SER A 106 -0.78 -21.44 7.24
N VAL A 107 -0.66 -22.26 6.22
CA VAL A 107 -1.75 -22.63 5.31
C VAL A 107 -1.90 -24.14 5.30
N LEU A 108 -3.13 -24.60 5.47
CA LEU A 108 -3.55 -26.00 5.35
C LEU A 108 -4.19 -26.18 3.97
N TYR A 109 -3.70 -27.11 3.15
CA TYR A 109 -4.16 -27.29 1.77
C TYR A 109 -4.00 -28.72 1.29
N PHE A 110 -4.68 -29.08 0.20
CA PHE A 110 -4.48 -30.34 -0.51
C PHE A 110 -3.33 -30.21 -1.53
N ASP A 111 -2.39 -31.15 -1.52
CA ASP A 111 -1.40 -31.26 -2.60
C ASP A 111 -1.96 -32.00 -3.84
N ASP A 112 -1.16 -32.11 -4.90
CA ASP A 112 -1.55 -32.77 -6.15
C ASP A 112 -1.91 -34.26 -5.98
N SER A 113 -1.48 -34.88 -4.87
CA SER A 113 -1.77 -36.27 -4.51
C SER A 113 -2.93 -36.38 -3.52
N SER A 114 -3.68 -35.30 -3.30
CA SER A 114 -4.78 -35.20 -2.34
C SER A 114 -4.38 -35.43 -0.87
N ASN A 115 -3.10 -35.24 -0.53
CA ASN A 115 -2.66 -35.24 0.86
C ASN A 115 -2.96 -33.89 1.52
N VAL A 116 -3.29 -33.93 2.81
CA VAL A 116 -3.47 -32.71 3.62
C VAL A 116 -2.13 -32.23 4.14
N ILE A 117 -1.70 -31.05 3.71
CA ILE A 117 -0.40 -30.45 4.04
C ILE A 117 -0.59 -29.17 4.85
N LEU A 118 0.09 -29.08 6.00
CA LEU A 118 0.24 -27.84 6.76
C LEU A 118 1.62 -27.23 6.46
N LYS A 119 1.64 -26.05 5.85
CA LYS A 119 2.89 -25.37 5.46
C LYS A 119 2.95 -23.94 5.95
N LYS A 120 4.12 -23.53 6.44
CA LYS A 120 4.39 -22.14 6.81
C LYS A 120 5.03 -21.38 5.65
N TYR A 121 4.33 -20.37 5.14
CA TYR A 121 4.83 -19.42 4.15
C TYR A 121 5.39 -18.19 4.85
N ARG A 122 6.68 -17.91 4.63
CA ARG A 122 7.35 -16.71 5.18
C ARG A 122 7.01 -15.47 4.33
N ASN A 123 7.18 -14.29 4.91
CA ASN A 123 7.08 -13.01 4.21
C ASN A 123 5.70 -12.70 3.58
N MET A 124 4.63 -13.14 4.23
CA MET A 124 3.27 -12.99 3.71
C MET A 124 2.53 -11.77 4.28
N VAL A 125 2.89 -11.31 5.49
CA VAL A 125 2.16 -10.26 6.22
C VAL A 125 3.07 -9.08 6.54
N VAL A 126 2.76 -7.89 6.06
CA VAL A 126 3.49 -6.66 6.39
C VAL A 126 3.21 -6.26 7.85
N ARG A 127 4.28 -6.06 8.62
CA ARG A 127 4.21 -5.59 10.02
C ARG A 127 4.63 -4.13 10.16
N ALA A 128 5.63 -3.71 9.41
CA ALA A 128 6.14 -2.35 9.39
C ALA A 128 6.58 -1.95 7.98
N CYS A 129 6.51 -0.66 7.70
CA CYS A 129 6.95 -0.04 6.45
C CYS A 129 8.10 0.94 6.72
N GLY A 130 8.83 1.30 5.67
CA GLY A 130 9.82 2.34 5.70
C GLY A 130 10.28 2.80 4.32
N CYS A 131 11.11 3.84 4.29
CA CYS A 131 11.66 4.43 3.07
C CYS A 131 13.02 3.83 2.71
N HIS A 132 13.11 3.20 1.54
CA HIS A 132 14.30 2.50 1.05
C HIS A 132 14.71 2.92 -0.36
#